data_AF-A0A450TES9-F1
#
_entry.id   AF-A0A450TES9-F1
#
_cell.length_a   1.000
_cell.length_b   1.000
_cell.length_c   1.000
_cell.angle_alpha   90.00
_cell.angle_beta   90.00
_cell.angle_gamma   90.00
#
_symmetry.space_group_name_H-M   'P 1'
#
loop_
_entity.id
_entity.type
_entity.pdbx_description
1 polymer ?
#
loop_
_entity_poly.entity_id
_entity_poly.type
_entity_poly.pdbx_seq_one_letter_code
_entity_poly.pdbx_strand_id
1 'polypeptide(L)'
;MEIKTDYEFDVFISYCRLKEWPFWVKEHFKPLFEHWLSTELGREARVFVDFEMETGVSWPHHLGQKLARSAVLVPLWTRNYFASKWCITELAHVLAREKACSFRTSERPQGLIVPAILHDGDRFPHEIKHINHVNLCEYVNIRMASKSQTAEELDRRIRDWMPGVAKAIECAPPYDPAWDTLAADDFIQKYHEGAPTQTSIPRFV
;
A
#
# COMPACT_ATOMS: atom_id res chain seq x y z
N MET A 1 18.35 -11.35 18.34
CA MET A 1 16.90 -11.67 18.39
C MET A 1 16.51 -11.96 16.95
N GLU A 2 16.38 -13.23 16.58
CA GLU A 2 16.12 -13.64 15.20
C GLU A 2 14.60 -13.53 14.94
N ILE A 3 14.15 -12.43 14.35
CA ILE A 3 12.79 -12.33 13.82
C ILE A 3 12.81 -13.04 12.46
N LYS A 4 12.68 -14.37 12.46
CA LYS A 4 12.37 -15.11 11.23
C LYS A 4 10.88 -14.99 10.97
N THR A 5 10.49 -13.92 10.30
CA THR A 5 9.20 -13.89 9.62
C THR A 5 9.36 -14.54 8.25
N ASP A 6 8.67 -15.67 8.03
CA ASP A 6 8.69 -16.45 6.77
C ASP A 6 8.06 -15.71 5.56
N TYR A 7 7.93 -14.38 5.61
CA TYR A 7 7.53 -13.57 4.47
C TYR A 7 8.58 -13.59 3.37
N GLU A 8 8.13 -13.63 2.12
CA GLU A 8 8.95 -13.43 0.93
C GLU A 8 9.38 -11.96 0.82
N PHE A 9 8.49 -11.03 1.21
CA PHE A 9 8.71 -9.58 1.15
C PHE A 9 8.46 -8.92 2.50
N ASP A 10 9.23 -7.88 2.79
CA ASP A 10 8.98 -7.03 3.94
C ASP A 10 7.80 -6.09 3.66
N VAL A 11 7.72 -5.56 2.44
CA VAL A 11 6.72 -4.55 2.06
C VAL A 11 6.08 -4.89 0.73
N PHE A 12 4.76 -4.72 0.65
CA PHE A 12 4.02 -4.58 -0.61
C PHE A 12 3.68 -3.10 -0.82
N ILE A 13 4.16 -2.48 -1.91
CA ILE A 13 3.75 -1.13 -2.30
C ILE A 13 2.54 -1.22 -3.22
N SER A 14 1.40 -0.67 -2.79
CA SER A 14 0.16 -0.61 -3.55
C SER A 14 -0.08 0.81 -4.06
N TYR A 15 -0.33 1.00 -5.35
CA TYR A 15 -0.63 2.31 -5.91
C TYR A 15 -1.51 2.22 -7.16
N CYS A 16 -2.16 3.33 -7.53
CA CYS A 16 -2.95 3.38 -8.76
C CYS A 16 -2.04 3.51 -9.98
N ARG A 17 -2.08 2.52 -10.88
CA ARG A 17 -1.23 2.44 -12.09
C ARG A 17 -1.70 3.32 -13.26
N LEU A 18 -2.37 4.44 -12.96
CA LEU A 18 -2.96 5.31 -13.98
C LEU A 18 -1.98 6.42 -14.40
N LYS A 19 -1.79 6.61 -15.71
CA LYS A 19 -0.93 7.68 -16.27
C LYS A 19 0.51 7.56 -15.78
N GLU A 20 1.10 8.66 -15.30
CA GLU A 20 2.53 8.78 -14.97
C GLU A 20 2.88 8.28 -13.56
N TRP A 21 1.91 7.76 -12.79
CA TRP A 21 2.19 7.23 -11.45
C TRP A 21 3.21 6.08 -11.44
N PRO A 22 3.17 5.09 -12.36
CA PRO A 22 4.19 4.04 -12.39
C PRO A 22 5.61 4.59 -12.56
N PHE A 23 5.77 5.58 -13.44
CA PHE A 23 7.06 6.26 -13.63
C PHE A 23 7.50 6.96 -12.35
N TRP A 24 6.64 7.78 -11.75
CA TRP A 24 7.00 8.52 -10.53
C TRP A 24 7.35 7.57 -9.37
N VAL A 25 6.60 6.49 -9.19
CA VAL A 25 6.87 5.48 -8.16
C VAL A 25 8.20 4.78 -8.41
N LYS A 26 8.47 4.40 -9.67
CA LYS A 26 9.68 3.69 -10.06
C LYS A 26 10.94 4.55 -9.93
N GLU A 27 10.89 5.79 -10.41
CA GLU A 27 12.07 6.64 -10.57
C GLU A 27 12.36 7.53 -9.36
N HIS A 28 11.35 7.84 -8.54
CA HIS A 28 11.51 8.78 -7.43
C HIS A 28 11.23 8.15 -6.07
N PHE A 29 10.10 7.46 -5.92
CA PHE A 29 9.69 6.98 -4.60
C PHE A 29 10.43 5.72 -4.16
N LYS A 30 10.37 4.65 -4.99
CA LYS A 30 10.88 3.32 -4.62
C LYS A 30 12.38 3.33 -4.28
N PRO A 31 13.27 3.97 -5.06
CA PRO A 31 14.70 3.94 -4.75
C PRO A 31 15.02 4.55 -3.39
N LEU A 32 14.38 5.67 -3.05
CA LEU A 32 14.53 6.33 -1.74
C LEU A 32 13.94 5.47 -0.62
N PHE A 33 12.75 4.91 -0.85
CA PHE A 33 12.07 4.03 0.10
C PHE A 33 12.91 2.80 0.45
N GLU A 34 13.43 2.09 -0.55
CA GLU A 34 14.27 0.90 -0.35
C GLU A 34 15.58 1.24 0.34
N HIS A 35 16.22 2.35 -0.04
CA HIS A 35 17.47 2.78 0.57
C HIS A 35 17.31 3.03 2.08
N TRP A 36 16.33 3.85 2.46
CA TRP A 36 16.14 4.18 3.86
C TRP A 36 15.55 3.03 4.66
N LEU A 37 14.63 2.25 4.09
CA LEU A 37 14.11 1.07 4.79
C LEU A 37 15.22 0.03 5.04
N SER A 38 16.11 -0.19 4.07
CA SER A 38 17.25 -1.10 4.26
C SER A 38 18.19 -0.60 5.36
N THR A 39 18.36 0.72 5.45
CA THR A 39 19.15 1.37 6.51
C THR A 39 18.52 1.12 7.89
N GLU A 40 17.21 1.33 8.03
CA GLU A 40 16.49 1.07 9.29
C GLU A 40 16.51 -0.41 9.68
N LEU A 41 16.39 -1.33 8.71
CA LEU A 41 16.41 -2.77 8.97
C LEU A 41 17.81 -3.35 9.20
N GLY A 42 18.87 -2.60 8.88
CA GLY A 42 20.25 -3.10 8.90
C GLY A 42 20.53 -4.23 7.90
N ARG A 43 19.68 -4.41 6.90
CA ARG A 43 19.78 -5.39 5.81
C ARG A 43 19.03 -4.90 4.58
N GLU A 44 19.27 -5.51 3.43
CA GLU A 44 18.50 -5.21 2.23
C GLU A 44 17.00 -5.48 2.46
N ALA A 45 16.18 -4.46 2.18
CA ALA A 45 14.73 -4.53 2.26
C ALA A 45 14.17 -5.24 1.03
N ARG A 46 13.30 -6.23 1.25
CA ARG A 46 12.62 -6.98 0.19
C ARG A 46 11.29 -6.31 -0.09
N VAL A 47 11.27 -5.41 -1.08
CA VAL A 47 10.08 -4.63 -1.42
C VAL A 47 9.47 -5.15 -2.71
N PHE A 48 8.23 -5.63 -2.62
CA PHE A 48 7.43 -5.94 -3.79
C PHE A 48 6.65 -4.70 -4.23
N VAL A 49 6.70 -4.43 -5.53
CA VAL A 49 5.83 -3.49 -6.20
C VAL A 49 5.56 -4.03 -7.58
N ASP A 50 4.32 -3.89 -8.01
CA ASP A 50 3.95 -4.28 -9.35
C ASP A 50 4.04 -3.09 -10.31
N PHE A 51 4.93 -3.21 -11.29
CA PHE A 51 5.12 -2.23 -12.37
C PHE A 51 4.56 -2.70 -13.72
N GLU A 52 4.25 -3.99 -13.89
CA GLU A 52 3.98 -4.58 -15.20
C GLU A 52 2.64 -5.30 -15.22
N MET A 53 1.85 -5.10 -16.28
CA MET A 53 0.74 -5.99 -16.59
C MET A 53 1.27 -7.19 -17.37
N GLU A 54 1.78 -8.23 -16.68
CA GLU A 54 2.18 -9.46 -17.36
C GLU A 54 1.01 -10.02 -18.18
N THR A 55 1.22 -10.13 -19.50
CA THR A 55 0.18 -10.59 -20.43
C THR A 55 0.00 -12.11 -20.27
N GLY A 56 -1.21 -12.55 -19.93
CA GLY A 56 -1.57 -13.97 -19.87
C GLY A 56 -1.51 -14.62 -18.47
N VAL A 57 -1.13 -13.88 -17.42
CA VAL A 57 -1.20 -14.37 -16.03
C VAL A 57 -2.60 -14.12 -15.45
N SER A 58 -3.11 -15.09 -14.67
CA SER A 58 -4.31 -14.90 -13.85
C SER A 58 -4.02 -13.87 -12.75
N TRP A 59 -4.18 -12.61 -13.12
CA TRP A 59 -3.83 -11.41 -12.38
C TRP A 59 -4.28 -11.38 -10.91
N PRO A 60 -5.54 -11.74 -10.55
CA PRO A 60 -5.98 -11.72 -9.15
C PRO A 60 -5.21 -12.71 -8.25
N HIS A 61 -4.85 -13.88 -8.77
CA HIS A 61 -4.21 -14.92 -7.95
C HIS A 61 -2.75 -14.58 -7.66
N HIS A 62 -2.00 -14.09 -8.66
CA HIS A 62 -0.60 -13.74 -8.47
C HIS A 62 -0.41 -12.56 -7.51
N LEU A 63 -1.22 -11.50 -7.66
CA LEU A 63 -1.12 -10.31 -6.84
C LEU A 63 -1.56 -10.56 -5.39
N GLY A 64 -2.62 -11.37 -5.21
CA GLY A 64 -3.06 -11.82 -3.89
C GLY A 64 -1.98 -12.62 -3.15
N GLN A 65 -1.30 -13.54 -3.84
CA GLN A 65 -0.20 -14.31 -3.26
C GLN A 65 0.98 -13.42 -2.85
N LYS A 66 1.39 -12.46 -3.70
CA LYS A 66 2.48 -11.53 -3.37
C LYS A 66 2.13 -10.64 -2.18
N LEU A 67 0.87 -10.21 -2.08
CA LEU A 67 0.37 -9.46 -0.94
C LEU A 67 0.37 -10.30 0.35
N ALA A 68 -0.14 -11.52 0.32
CA ALA A 68 -0.18 -12.42 1.48
C ALA A 68 1.22 -12.76 2.00
N ARG A 69 2.20 -12.86 1.08
CA ARG A 69 3.62 -13.08 1.38
C ARG A 69 4.40 -11.81 1.73
N SER A 70 3.72 -10.68 1.88
CA SER A 70 4.33 -9.43 2.33
C SER A 70 3.99 -9.14 3.80
N ALA A 71 4.98 -8.69 4.57
CA ALA A 71 4.77 -8.44 6.00
C ALA A 71 3.81 -7.27 6.23
N VAL A 72 4.01 -6.16 5.52
CA VAL A 72 3.19 -4.94 5.61
C VAL A 72 2.77 -4.41 4.24
N LEU A 73 1.70 -3.61 4.23
CA LEU A 73 1.20 -2.88 3.07
C LEU A 73 1.54 -1.40 3.19
N VAL A 74 2.15 -0.85 2.15
CA VAL A 74 2.36 0.57 1.96
C VAL A 74 1.51 1.06 0.81
N PRO A 75 0.28 1.56 1.08
CA PRO A 75 -0.56 2.12 0.04
C PRO A 75 -0.17 3.58 -0.23
N LEU A 76 0.00 3.92 -1.50
CA LEU A 76 0.24 5.27 -2.00
C LEU A 76 -1.09 5.90 -2.40
N TRP A 77 -1.70 6.60 -1.44
CA TRP A 77 -3.04 7.12 -1.57
C TRP A 77 -3.11 8.30 -2.53
N THR A 78 -4.01 8.15 -3.49
CA THR A 78 -4.48 9.19 -4.41
C THR A 78 -6.00 9.05 -4.51
N ARG A 79 -6.71 10.05 -5.04
CA ARG A 79 -8.15 9.87 -5.36
C ARG A 79 -8.40 8.64 -6.24
N ASN A 80 -7.53 8.40 -7.23
CA ASN A 80 -7.67 7.28 -8.16
C ASN A 80 -7.35 5.92 -7.53
N TYR A 81 -6.60 5.89 -6.41
CA TYR A 81 -6.39 4.68 -5.63
C TYR A 81 -7.74 4.08 -5.19
N PHE A 82 -8.61 4.93 -4.65
CA PHE A 82 -9.93 4.50 -4.17
C PHE A 82 -10.91 4.20 -5.31
N ALA A 83 -10.70 4.74 -6.51
CA ALA A 83 -11.46 4.34 -7.69
C ALA A 83 -11.03 2.98 -8.27
N SER A 84 -9.87 2.45 -7.86
CA SER A 84 -9.32 1.20 -8.38
C SER A 84 -9.82 0.01 -7.56
N LYS A 85 -10.61 -0.87 -8.19
CA LYS A 85 -11.08 -2.12 -7.56
C LYS A 85 -9.92 -2.95 -6.99
N TRP A 86 -8.80 -3.01 -7.70
CA TRP A 86 -7.62 -3.76 -7.28
C TRP A 86 -6.97 -3.20 -6.02
N CYS A 87 -6.73 -1.88 -5.98
CA CYS A 87 -6.13 -1.23 -4.82
C CYS A 87 -7.02 -1.37 -3.58
N ILE A 88 -8.34 -1.26 -3.76
CA ILE A 88 -9.33 -1.51 -2.71
C ILE A 88 -9.29 -2.97 -2.22
N THR A 89 -9.20 -3.94 -3.12
CA THR A 89 -9.06 -5.37 -2.75
C THR A 89 -7.78 -5.64 -1.96
N GLU A 90 -6.64 -5.03 -2.34
CA GLU A 90 -5.38 -5.19 -1.60
C GLU A 90 -5.49 -4.62 -0.19
N LEU A 91 -6.02 -3.40 -0.08
CA LEU A 91 -6.27 -2.75 1.21
C LEU A 91 -7.21 -3.59 2.10
N ALA A 92 -8.28 -4.13 1.50
CA ALA A 92 -9.26 -4.99 2.15
C ALA A 92 -8.64 -6.24 2.77
N HIS A 93 -7.78 -6.95 2.03
CA HIS A 93 -7.13 -8.17 2.52
C HIS A 93 -6.28 -7.87 3.77
N VAL A 94 -5.54 -6.76 3.76
CA VAL A 94 -4.68 -6.43 4.90
C VAL A 94 -5.48 -5.91 6.09
N LEU A 95 -6.59 -5.20 5.87
CA LEU A 95 -7.54 -4.85 6.94
C LEU A 95 -8.16 -6.12 7.58
N ALA A 96 -8.53 -7.11 6.77
CA ALA A 96 -9.05 -8.38 7.27
C ALA A 96 -7.98 -9.12 8.12
N ARG A 97 -6.73 -9.11 7.66
CA ARG A 97 -5.58 -9.68 8.40
C ARG A 97 -5.31 -8.93 9.70
N GLU A 98 -5.34 -7.60 9.70
CA GLU A 98 -5.22 -6.79 10.91
C GLU A 98 -6.29 -7.18 11.94
N LYS A 99 -7.54 -7.30 11.50
CA LYS A 99 -8.67 -7.72 12.35
C LYS A 99 -8.45 -9.13 12.92
N ALA A 100 -8.08 -10.10 12.08
CA ALA A 100 -7.83 -11.47 12.50
C ALA A 100 -6.69 -11.57 13.55
N CYS A 101 -5.69 -10.68 13.46
CA CYS A 101 -4.55 -10.63 14.37
C CYS A 101 -4.68 -9.58 15.49
N SER A 102 -5.88 -9.03 15.71
CA SER A 102 -6.21 -8.06 16.77
C SER A 102 -5.35 -6.80 16.77
N PHE A 103 -4.97 -6.31 15.58
CA PHE A 103 -4.35 -4.99 15.40
C PHE A 103 -5.39 -3.86 15.47
N ARG A 104 -4.91 -2.62 15.61
CA ARG A 104 -5.73 -1.41 15.76
C ARG A 104 -6.70 -1.47 16.95
N THR A 105 -6.26 -2.12 18.03
CA THR A 105 -6.95 -2.18 19.32
C THR A 105 -6.27 -1.26 20.34
N SER A 106 -6.86 -1.09 21.53
CA SER A 106 -6.24 -0.27 22.59
C SER A 106 -4.93 -0.88 23.08
N GLU A 107 -4.84 -2.21 23.07
CA GLU A 107 -3.68 -3.00 23.48
C GLU A 107 -2.62 -3.10 22.38
N ARG A 108 -3.05 -3.03 21.10
CA ARG A 108 -2.19 -3.13 19.92
C ARG A 108 -2.57 -2.07 18.88
N PRO A 109 -2.26 -0.78 19.12
CA PRO A 109 -2.71 0.33 18.26
C PRO A 109 -2.02 0.37 16.89
N GLN A 110 -0.87 -0.29 16.75
CA GLN A 110 -0.17 -0.43 15.48
C GLN A 110 -1.00 -1.23 14.46
N GLY A 111 -0.60 -1.15 13.19
CA GLY A 111 -1.20 -1.91 12.11
C GLY A 111 -0.14 -2.37 11.11
N LEU A 112 -0.59 -3.15 10.14
CA LEU A 112 0.16 -3.65 8.99
C LEU A 112 0.03 -2.72 7.77
N ILE A 113 -0.87 -1.73 7.82
CA ILE A 113 -1.04 -0.73 6.77
C ILE A 113 -0.35 0.56 7.21
N VAL A 114 0.65 1.00 6.44
CA VAL A 114 1.45 2.20 6.68
C VAL A 114 1.36 3.12 5.45
N PRO A 115 0.38 4.04 5.39
CA PRO A 115 0.09 4.82 4.19
C PRO A 115 1.03 6.00 3.95
N ALA A 116 1.20 6.33 2.67
CA ALA A 116 1.69 7.63 2.20
C ALA A 116 0.63 8.30 1.31
N ILE A 117 0.38 9.59 1.54
CA ILE A 117 -0.52 10.38 0.69
C ILE A 117 0.28 11.05 -0.42
N LEU A 118 -0.09 10.77 -1.67
CA LEU A 118 0.45 11.44 -2.86
C LEU A 118 -0.49 12.50 -3.43
N HIS A 119 -1.81 12.37 -3.24
CA HIS A 119 -2.79 13.33 -3.76
C HIS A 119 -4.15 13.26 -3.04
N ASP A 120 -4.77 14.41 -2.77
CA ASP A 120 -6.16 14.57 -2.26
C ASP A 120 -6.45 13.82 -0.95
N GLY A 121 -5.77 14.26 0.12
CA GLY A 121 -5.83 13.70 1.48
C GLY A 121 -7.19 13.79 2.20
N ASP A 122 -8.08 14.67 1.74
CA ASP A 122 -9.24 15.09 2.53
C ASP A 122 -10.48 14.21 2.31
N ARG A 123 -10.50 13.42 1.24
CA ARG A 123 -11.70 12.68 0.77
C ARG A 123 -11.63 11.17 0.95
N PHE A 124 -10.74 10.67 1.80
CA PHE A 124 -10.61 9.23 2.03
C PHE A 124 -11.82 8.63 2.77
N PRO A 125 -12.14 7.34 2.53
CA PRO A 125 -13.18 6.62 3.28
C PRO A 125 -12.97 6.71 4.79
N HIS A 126 -14.05 6.86 5.55
CA HIS A 126 -14.01 7.07 7.00
C HIS A 126 -13.32 5.92 7.73
N GLU A 127 -13.46 4.70 7.20
CA GLU A 127 -12.90 3.45 7.70
C GLU A 127 -11.38 3.48 7.82
N ILE A 128 -10.69 4.35 7.08
CA ILE A 128 -9.22 4.42 7.07
C ILE A 128 -8.67 5.80 7.47
N LYS A 129 -9.55 6.78 7.73
CA LYS A 129 -9.13 8.13 8.18
C LYS A 129 -8.36 8.14 9.49
N HIS A 130 -8.58 7.13 10.34
CA HIS A 130 -7.91 7.00 11.62
C HIS A 130 -6.48 6.43 11.50
N ILE A 131 -6.07 5.97 10.31
CA ILE A 131 -4.73 5.45 10.08
C ILE A 131 -3.77 6.62 9.89
N ASN A 132 -2.79 6.73 10.80
CA ASN A 132 -1.73 7.73 10.68
C ASN A 132 -0.90 7.47 9.41
N HIS A 133 -0.51 8.55 8.73
CA HIS A 133 0.10 8.48 7.40
C HIS A 133 1.17 9.55 7.25
N VAL A 134 2.12 9.31 6.34
CA VAL A 134 3.00 10.38 5.87
C VAL A 134 2.29 11.16 4.76
N ASN A 135 2.36 12.49 4.81
CA ASN A 135 1.93 13.33 3.70
C ASN A 135 3.14 13.64 2.81
N LEU A 136 3.06 13.24 1.53
CA LEU A 136 4.07 13.51 0.51
C LEU A 136 3.54 14.41 -0.61
N CYS A 137 2.29 14.89 -0.54
CA CYS A 137 1.63 15.68 -1.60
C CYS A 137 2.49 16.84 -2.08
N GLU A 138 3.13 17.56 -1.17
CA GLU A 138 3.95 18.76 -1.47
C GLU A 138 5.21 18.43 -2.28
N TYR A 139 5.65 17.17 -2.25
CA TYR A 139 6.87 16.71 -2.92
C TYR A 139 6.58 15.91 -4.20
N VAL A 140 5.30 15.69 -4.52
CA VAL A 140 4.92 15.01 -5.75
C VAL A 140 5.08 15.96 -6.93
N ASN A 141 6.12 15.72 -7.72
CA ASN A 141 6.29 16.30 -9.04
C ASN A 141 6.66 15.20 -10.04
N ILE A 142 5.78 14.96 -11.01
CA ILE A 142 5.95 13.92 -12.04
C ILE A 142 7.21 14.14 -12.89
N ARG A 143 7.64 15.39 -13.07
CA ARG A 143 8.82 15.77 -13.85
C ARG A 143 9.95 16.25 -12.96
N MET A 144 10.02 15.75 -11.73
CA MET A 144 11.03 16.16 -10.76
C MET A 144 12.43 15.84 -11.27
N ALA A 145 13.31 16.84 -11.22
CA ALA A 145 14.74 16.60 -11.46
C ALA A 145 15.37 15.97 -10.22
N SER A 146 16.22 14.95 -10.41
CA SER A 146 16.80 14.16 -9.31
C SER A 146 17.69 14.96 -8.34
N LYS A 147 18.16 16.15 -8.73
CA LYS A 147 18.99 17.05 -7.91
C LYS A 147 18.28 18.36 -7.56
N SER A 148 16.96 18.36 -7.60
CA SER A 148 16.16 19.53 -7.20
C SER A 148 15.98 19.57 -5.69
N GLN A 149 15.71 20.76 -5.15
CA GLN A 149 15.35 20.92 -3.74
C GLN A 149 14.14 20.05 -3.35
N THR A 150 13.14 19.92 -4.25
CA THR A 150 11.98 19.04 -4.02
C THR A 150 12.38 17.57 -3.86
N ALA A 151 13.40 17.10 -4.59
CA ALA A 151 13.91 15.73 -4.45
C ALA A 151 14.61 15.52 -3.10
N GLU A 152 15.38 16.49 -2.64
CA GLU A 152 16.02 16.46 -1.31
C GLU A 152 15.00 16.50 -0.16
N GLU A 153 13.91 17.24 -0.35
CA GLU A 153 12.81 17.32 0.62
C GLU A 153 12.00 16.01 0.66
N LEU A 154 11.72 15.41 -0.50
CA LEU A 154 11.12 14.08 -0.58
C LEU A 154 11.97 13.04 0.14
N ASP A 155 13.28 13.05 -0.12
CA ASP A 155 14.27 12.16 0.50
C ASP A 155 14.22 12.24 2.03
N ARG A 156 14.33 13.47 2.57
CA ARG A 156 14.22 13.73 4.01
C ARG A 156 12.91 13.19 4.58
N ARG A 157 11.80 13.43 3.88
CA ARG A 157 10.47 13.03 4.37
C ARG A 157 10.29 11.52 4.38
N ILE A 158 10.79 10.82 3.36
CA ILE A 158 10.79 9.36 3.30
C ILE A 158 11.65 8.79 4.43
N ARG A 159 12.87 9.31 4.61
CA ARG A 159 13.77 8.89 5.70
C ARG A 159 13.09 8.97 7.07
N ASP A 160 12.51 10.12 7.39
CA ASP A 160 11.88 10.34 8.70
C ASP A 160 10.63 9.45 8.92
N TRP A 161 10.08 8.86 7.85
CA TRP A 161 8.94 7.96 7.90
C TRP A 161 9.35 6.48 8.08
N MET A 162 10.53 6.07 7.62
CA MET A 162 10.96 4.66 7.61
C MET A 162 10.98 3.96 8.98
N PRO A 163 11.33 4.62 10.11
CA PRO A 163 11.24 3.97 11.42
C PRO A 163 9.83 3.42 11.73
N GLY A 164 8.78 4.09 11.24
CA GLY A 164 7.40 3.62 11.39
C GLY A 164 7.11 2.37 10.55
N VAL A 165 7.66 2.31 9.33
CA VAL A 165 7.54 1.13 8.44
C VAL A 165 8.31 -0.06 9.01
N ALA A 166 9.56 0.15 9.45
CA ALA A 166 10.39 -0.88 10.08
C ALA A 166 9.71 -1.46 11.32
N LYS A 167 9.17 -0.61 12.19
CA LYS A 167 8.41 -1.05 13.37
C LYS A 167 7.17 -1.87 13.00
N ALA A 168 6.46 -1.51 11.93
CA ALA A 168 5.31 -2.28 11.46
C ALA A 168 5.72 -3.69 10.97
N ILE A 169 6.87 -3.81 10.30
CA ILE A 169 7.45 -5.09 9.87
C ILE A 169 7.83 -5.95 11.09
N GLU A 170 8.52 -5.37 12.08
CA GLU A 170 8.88 -6.08 13.32
C GLU A 170 7.65 -6.53 14.12
N CYS A 171 6.58 -5.73 14.09
CA CYS A 171 5.32 -6.05 14.75
C CYS A 171 4.43 -7.00 13.93
N ALA A 172 4.80 -7.36 12.70
CA ALA A 172 4.00 -8.24 11.86
C ALA A 172 3.87 -9.62 12.54
N PRO A 173 2.70 -10.27 12.45
CA PRO A 173 2.54 -11.63 12.97
C PRO A 173 3.42 -12.61 12.16
N PRO A 174 3.73 -13.81 12.68
CA PRO A 174 4.34 -14.86 11.88
C PRO A 174 3.49 -15.19 10.66
N TYR A 175 4.13 -15.55 9.53
CA TYR A 175 3.38 -15.83 8.30
C TYR A 175 2.37 -16.97 8.47
N ASP A 176 1.17 -16.77 7.96
CA ASP A 176 0.11 -17.77 7.91
C ASP A 176 -0.30 -18.03 6.46
N PRO A 177 -0.13 -19.27 5.94
CA PRO A 177 -0.58 -19.65 4.60
C PRO A 177 -2.07 -19.42 4.36
N ALA A 178 -2.91 -19.36 5.40
CA ALA A 178 -4.33 -19.03 5.27
C ALA A 178 -4.57 -17.61 4.74
N TRP A 179 -3.58 -16.72 4.78
CA TRP A 179 -3.72 -15.38 4.21
C TRP A 179 -3.78 -15.37 2.68
N ASP A 180 -3.26 -16.40 2.01
CA ASP A 180 -3.36 -16.53 0.56
C ASP A 180 -4.83 -16.66 0.10
N THR A 181 -5.71 -17.17 0.98
CA THR A 181 -7.13 -17.40 0.73
C THR A 181 -8.05 -16.53 1.60
N LEU A 182 -7.49 -15.62 2.39
CA LEU A 182 -8.26 -14.75 3.29
C LEU A 182 -9.11 -13.81 2.45
N ALA A 183 -10.39 -14.14 2.31
CA ALA A 183 -11.32 -13.42 1.46
C ALA A 183 -11.53 -11.97 1.96
N ALA A 184 -11.31 -10.99 1.08
CA ALA A 184 -11.66 -9.58 1.28
C ALA A 184 -13.16 -9.29 1.10
N ASP A 185 -14.00 -10.32 1.01
CA ASP A 185 -15.39 -10.21 0.59
C ASP A 185 -16.18 -9.19 1.43
N ASP A 186 -15.97 -9.15 2.74
CA ASP A 186 -16.64 -8.22 3.66
C ASP A 186 -16.38 -6.73 3.38
N PHE A 187 -15.15 -6.34 3.03
CA PHE A 187 -14.82 -4.93 2.74
C PHE A 187 -15.15 -4.57 1.30
N ILE A 188 -14.93 -5.49 0.35
CA ILE A 188 -15.32 -5.32 -1.05
C ILE A 188 -16.84 -5.10 -1.15
N GLN A 189 -17.63 -5.87 -0.41
CA GLN A 189 -19.07 -5.72 -0.35
C GLN A 189 -19.47 -4.34 0.20
N LYS A 190 -18.95 -3.93 1.37
CA LYS A 190 -19.25 -2.63 1.98
C LYS A 190 -18.80 -1.43 1.13
N TYR A 191 -17.69 -1.55 0.41
CA TYR A 191 -17.20 -0.49 -0.47
C TYR A 191 -18.07 -0.32 -1.73
N HIS A 192 -18.59 -1.43 -2.28
CA HIS A 192 -19.46 -1.40 -3.46
C HIS A 192 -20.93 -1.07 -3.14
N GLU A 193 -21.38 -1.22 -1.89
CA GLU A 193 -22.73 -0.82 -1.44
C GLU A 193 -23.00 0.70 -1.59
N GLY A 194 -21.97 1.53 -1.75
CA GLY A 194 -22.07 2.97 -2.04
C GLY A 194 -21.90 3.37 -3.51
N ALA A 195 -21.64 2.43 -4.43
CA ALA A 195 -21.42 2.75 -5.84
C ALA A 195 -22.76 2.87 -6.60
N PRO A 196 -23.00 3.94 -7.37
CA PRO A 196 -24.24 4.07 -8.14
C PRO A 196 -24.34 2.91 -9.14
N THR A 197 -25.32 2.03 -8.92
CA THR A 197 -25.62 0.93 -9.83
C THR A 197 -26.38 1.52 -11.00
N GLN A 198 -25.80 1.48 -12.20
CA GLN A 198 -26.53 1.84 -13.42
C GLN A 198 -27.61 0.80 -13.67
N THR A 199 -28.85 1.10 -13.26
CA THR A 199 -30.02 0.21 -13.38
C THR A 199 -30.69 0.27 -14.76
N SER A 200 -30.25 1.16 -15.64
CA SER A 200 -30.79 1.30 -16.99
C SER A 200 -29.70 1.41 -18.04
N ILE A 201 -29.80 0.53 -19.05
CA ILE A 201 -29.02 0.61 -20.28
C ILE A 201 -29.37 1.93 -20.98
N PRO A 202 -28.39 2.79 -21.34
CA PRO A 202 -28.67 3.99 -22.12
C PRO A 202 -29.27 3.58 -23.46
N ARG A 203 -30.51 4.03 -23.73
CA ARG A 203 -31.04 3.96 -25.09
C ARG A 203 -30.36 5.05 -25.89
N PHE A 204 -29.54 4.65 -26.85
CA PHE A 204 -29.10 5.54 -27.91
C PHE A 204 -30.33 5.88 -28.76
N VAL A 205 -30.67 7.17 -28.84
CA VAL A 205 -31.71 7.72 -29.72
C VAL A 205 -31.03 8.25 -30.97
#